data_AF-W4SC04-F1
#
_entry.id   AF-W4SC04-F1
#
_cell.length_a   1.000
_cell.length_b   1.000
_cell.length_c   1.000
_cell.angle_alpha   90.00
_cell.angle_beta   90.00
_cell.angle_gamma   90.00
#
_symmetry.space_group_name_H-M   'P 1'
#
loop_
_entity.id
_entity.type
_entity.pdbx_description
1 polymer ?
#
loop_
_entity_poly.entity_id
_entity_poly.type
_entity_poly.pdbx_seq_one_letter_code
_entity_poly.pdbx_strand_id
1 'polypeptide(L)' 'MLQIAGQTTMPAGRSVSYRIYKPSDRRVGYHIASVVPVTSGSVTLTLPESGTYWIYANPGLGSTASANVTLNSAP' A
#
# COMPACT_ATOMS: atom_id res chain seq x y z
N MET A 1 -8.61 -3.73 -7.05
CA MET A 1 -7.96 -2.43 -6.83
C MET A 1 -7.73 -2.24 -5.33
N LEU A 2 -6.57 -1.69 -4.96
CA LEU A 2 -6.29 -1.23 -3.61
C LEU A 2 -6.47 0.29 -3.57
N GLN A 3 -7.18 0.81 -2.58
CA GLN A 3 -7.44 2.23 -2.38
C GLN A 3 -6.93 2.68 -1.01
N ILE A 4 -6.28 3.84 -1.00
CA ILE A 4 -5.79 4.54 0.19
C ILE A 4 -6.56 5.86 0.29
N ALA A 5 -7.22 6.09 1.42
CA ALA A 5 -8.02 7.29 1.66
C ALA A 5 -7.78 7.87 3.06
N GLY A 6 -7.91 9.20 3.16
CA GLY A 6 -7.78 9.90 4.44
C GLY A 6 -6.40 9.78 5.08
N GLN A 7 -5.34 9.61 4.27
CA GLN A 7 -3.99 9.48 4.82
C GLN A 7 -3.55 10.79 5.47
N THR A 8 -3.04 10.67 6.68
CA THR A 8 -2.36 11.75 7.41
C THR A 8 -1.03 11.23 7.94
N THR A 9 -0.06 12.13 8.12
CA THR A 9 1.26 11.78 8.65
C THR A 9 1.68 12.75 9.75
N MET A 10 2.59 12.31 10.63
CA MET A 10 3.30 13.20 11.55
C MET A 10 4.82 12.99 11.42
N PRO A 11 5.58 14.02 11.00
CA PRO A 11 5.15 15.35 10.53
C PRO A 11 4.21 15.30 9.31
N ALA A 12 3.40 16.33 9.11
CA ALA A 12 2.44 16.41 8.00
C ALA A 12 3.14 16.49 6.63
N GLY A 13 2.41 16.12 5.57
CA GLY A 13 2.87 16.23 4.18
C GLY A 13 3.89 15.17 3.74
N ARG A 14 4.00 14.05 4.46
CA ARG A 14 4.88 12.94 4.08
C ARG A 14 4.14 11.94 3.22
N SER A 15 4.87 11.32 2.29
CA SER A 15 4.37 10.19 1.52
C SER A 15 4.53 8.89 2.31
N VAL A 16 3.59 7.96 2.12
CA VAL A 16 3.68 6.60 2.65
C VAL A 16 3.83 5.63 1.49
N SER A 17 4.87 4.80 1.50
CA SER A 17 5.07 3.77 0.48
C SER A 17 4.27 2.53 0.87
N TYR A 18 3.26 2.17 0.07
CA TYR A 18 2.56 0.89 0.18
C TYR A 18 3.11 -0.07 -0.86
N ARG A 19 3.60 -1.23 -0.41
CA ARG A 19 4.11 -2.31 -1.29
C ARG A 19 3.29 -3.56 -1.05
N ILE A 20 2.78 -4.14 -2.13
CA ILE A 20 1.91 -5.30 -2.09
C ILE A 20 2.71 -6.54 -2.49
N TYR A 21 2.70 -7.56 -1.64
CA TYR A 21 3.40 -8.81 -1.87
C TYR A 21 2.41 -9.96 -1.97
N LYS A 22 2.74 -10.93 -2.83
CA LYS A 22 1.98 -12.15 -2.99
C LYS A 22 2.17 -13.08 -1.78
N PRO A 23 1.23 -14.02 -1.53
CA PRO A 23 1.28 -14.92 -0.38
C PRO A 23 2.63 -15.65 -0.20
N SER A 24 3.23 -16.14 -1.29
CA SER A 24 4.43 -16.97 -1.31
C SER A 24 5.76 -16.21 -1.24
N ASP A 25 5.81 -14.93 -1.60
CA ASP A 25 7.08 -14.18 -1.67
C ASP A 25 6.92 -12.73 -1.19
N ARG A 26 7.70 -12.39 -0.16
CA ARG A 26 7.73 -11.06 0.47
C ARG A 26 9.13 -10.44 0.48
N ARG A 27 10.03 -10.93 -0.37
CA ARG A 27 11.37 -10.38 -0.49
C ARG A 27 11.31 -8.91 -0.91
N VAL A 28 12.11 -8.07 -0.24
CA VAL A 28 12.21 -6.65 -0.57
C VAL A 28 12.58 -6.50 -2.05
N GLY A 29 11.81 -5.70 -2.79
CA GLY A 29 11.98 -5.48 -4.23
C GLY A 29 11.10 -6.36 -5.13
N TYR A 30 10.50 -7.43 -4.61
CA TYR A 30 9.63 -8.35 -5.36
C TYR A 30 8.14 -8.12 -5.10
N HIS A 31 7.76 -6.86 -4.88
CA HIS A 31 6.34 -6.50 -4.73
C HIS A 31 5.64 -6.58 -6.08
N ILE A 32 4.39 -7.03 -6.10
CA ILE A 32 3.58 -7.16 -7.33
C ILE A 32 2.94 -5.83 -7.74
N ALA A 33 2.83 -4.89 -6.80
CA ALA A 33 2.29 -3.56 -7.02
C ALA A 33 2.73 -2.61 -5.91
N SER A 34 2.75 -1.30 -6.19
CA SER A 34 3.02 -0.27 -5.19
C SER A 34 2.29 1.03 -5.48
N VAL A 35 2.10 1.84 -4.44
CA VAL A 35 1.56 3.20 -4.53
C VAL A 35 2.18 4.05 -3.42
N VAL A 36 2.46 5.33 -3.72
CA VAL A 36 3.17 6.24 -2.80
C VAL A 36 2.41 7.57 -2.64
N PRO A 37 1.20 7.57 -2.03
CA PRO A 37 0.40 8.78 -1.90
C PRO A 37 0.84 9.67 -0.75
N VAL A 38 0.44 10.95 -0.79
CA VAL A 38 0.54 11.89 0.34
C VAL A 38 -0.77 11.96 1.13
N THR A 39 -1.93 11.94 0.45
CA THR A 39 -3.27 12.03 1.07
C THR A 39 -4.19 10.87 0.66
N SER A 40 -4.20 10.52 -0.63
CA SER A 40 -4.99 9.41 -1.17
C SER A 40 -4.33 8.86 -2.43
N GLY A 41 -4.60 7.60 -2.75
CA GLY A 41 -4.11 6.97 -3.96
C GLY A 41 -4.74 5.61 -4.21
N SER A 42 -4.52 5.06 -5.39
CA SER A 42 -5.03 3.74 -5.75
C SER A 42 -4.07 3.01 -6.66
N VAL A 43 -4.10 1.68 -6.60
CA VAL A 43 -3.36 0.82 -7.52
C VAL A 43 -4.19 -0.41 -7.90
N THR A 44 -4.20 -0.73 -9.19
CA THR A 44 -4.81 -1.97 -9.69
C THR A 44 -3.90 -3.14 -9.37
N LEU A 45 -4.48 -4.24 -8.87
CA LEU A 45 -3.75 -5.44 -8.51
C LEU A 45 -4.06 -6.55 -9.51
N THR A 46 -3.02 -7.11 -10.11
CA THR A 46 -3.10 -8.37 -10.85
C THR A 46 -2.56 -9.46 -9.93
N LEU A 47 -3.43 -10.38 -9.51
CA LEU A 47 -3.11 -11.39 -8.49
C LEU A 47 -2.53 -12.64 -9.17
N PRO A 48 -1.23 -12.96 -9.00
CA PRO A 48 -0.62 -14.13 -9.66
C PRO A 48 -1.00 -15.47 -9.00
N GLU A 49 -1.52 -15.45 -7.78
CA GLU A 49 -1.87 -16.66 -7.03
C GLU A 49 -3.02 -16.39 -6.03
N SER A 50 -3.72 -17.43 -5.60
CA SER A 50 -4.72 -17.33 -4.53
C SER A 50 -4.04 -17.31 -3.15
N GLY A 51 -4.62 -16.57 -2.19
CA GLY A 51 -4.21 -16.60 -0.79
C GLY A 51 -4.16 -15.22 -0.13
N THR A 52 -3.54 -15.15 1.04
CA THR A 52 -3.43 -13.91 1.83
C THR A 52 -2.25 -13.06 1.36
N TYR A 53 -2.56 -11.91 0.77
CA TYR A 53 -1.58 -10.90 0.33
C TYR A 53 -1.12 -10.03 1.50
N TRP A 54 0.05 -9.41 1.33
CA TRP A 54 0.68 -8.58 2.36
C TRP A 54 0.85 -7.17 1.86
N ILE A 55 0.52 -6.20 2.71
CA ILE A 55 0.73 -4.78 2.41
C ILE A 55 1.73 -4.26 3.43
N TYR A 56 2.91 -3.88 2.93
CA TYR A 56 3.90 -3.18 3.73
C TYR A 56 3.71 -1.68 3.56
N ALA A 57 3.26 -1.01 4.62
CA ALA A 57 3.12 0.43 4.69
C ALA A 57 4.34 1.04 5.37
N ASN A 58 5.08 1.91 4.67
CA ASN A 58 6.25 2.60 5.19
C ASN A 58 6.07 4.12 5.09
N PRO A 59 5.70 4.78 6.20
CA PRO A 59 5.79 6.24 6.31
C PRO A 59 7.27 6.66 6.34
N GLY A 60 7.69 7.43 5.34
CA GLY A 60 9.09 7.79 5.17
C GLY A 60 9.65 8.63 6.33
N LEU A 61 10.97 8.61 6.49
CA LEU A 61 11.72 9.51 7.40
C LEU A 61 11.31 9.40 8.89
N GLY A 62 10.93 8.20 9.35
CA GLY A 62 10.53 7.97 10.74
C GLY A 62 9.21 8.63 11.14
N SER A 63 8.40 9.03 10.15
CA SER A 63 7.07 9.58 10.41
C SER A 63 6.10 8.48 10.85
N THR A 64 5.02 8.89 11.50
CA THR A 64 3.83 8.04 11.72
C THR A 64 2.79 8.34 10.65
N ALA A 65 1.88 7.39 10.40
CA ALA A 65 0.78 7.58 9.47
C ALA A 65 -0.51 6.92 9.97
N SER A 66 -1.64 7.52 9.61
CA SER A 66 -2.98 6.95 9.73
C SER A 66 -3.66 7.01 8.36
N ALA A 67 -4.33 5.95 7.94
CA ALA A 67 -5.02 5.86 6.65
C ALA A 67 -6.09 4.78 6.67
N ASN A 68 -7.11 4.93 5.81
CA ASN A 68 -8.04 3.86 5.46
C ASN A 68 -7.51 3.12 4.24
N VAL A 69 -7.38 1.80 4.35
CA VAL A 69 -6.91 0.92 3.27
C VAL A 69 -8.06 -0.02 2.91
N THR A 70 -8.54 0.08 1.68
CA THR A 70 -9.67 -0.73 1.20
C THR A 70 -9.24 -1.53 -0.02
N LEU A 71 -9.60 -2.82 -0.03
CA LEU A 71 -9.45 -3.69 -1.18
C LEU A 71 -10.82 -3.91 -1.81
N ASN A 72 -10.97 -3.52 -3.07
CA ASN A 72 -12.20 -3.74 -3.84
C ASN A 72 -11.91 -4.55 -5.10
N SER A 73 -12.84 -5.39 -5.54
CA SER A 73 -12.81 -5.89 -6.92
C SER A 73 -12.96 -4.68 -7.85
N ALA A 74 -12.15 -4.63 -8.91
CA ALA A 74 -12.53 -3.79 -10.03
C ALA A 74 -13.77 -4.43 -10.66
N PRO A 75 -14.79 -3.66 -11.06
CA PRO A 75 -15.91 -4.18 -11.83
C PRO A 75 -15.43 -4.86 -13.13
#